data_AF-A0A0B1YW48-F1
#
_entry.id   AF-A0A0B1YW48-F1
#
_cell.length_a   1.000
_cell.length_b   1.000
_cell.length_c   1.000
_cell.angle_alpha   90.00
_cell.angle_beta   90.00
_cell.angle_gamma   90.00
#
_symmetry.space_group_name_H-M   'P 1'
#
loop_
_entity.id
_entity.type
_entity.pdbx_description
1 polymer ?
#
loop_
_entity_poly.entity_id
_entity_poly.type
_entity_poly.pdbx_seq_one_letter_code
_entity_poly.pdbx_strand_id
1 'polypeptide(L)'
;MKRHHPSSTSESAFPYNDPDPEKLQEAADRALDYHLGTHPDPKPKTSTQVFTVIDTLDTECLLANLSETLASASAMVNDLAFDLEGSRRHVALGVVQMIDLSELLANRALDIVDPR
;
A
#
# COMPACT_ATOMS: atom_id res chain seq x y z
N MET A 1 24.06 68.77 33.94
CA MET A 1 22.87 67.94 33.59
C MET A 1 23.18 67.16 32.31
N LYS A 2 23.42 65.84 32.40
CA LYS A 2 23.51 64.95 31.24
C LYS A 2 22.18 64.18 31.18
N ARG A 3 21.44 64.30 30.08
CA ARG A 3 20.22 63.53 29.84
C ARG A 3 20.61 62.12 29.42
N HIS A 4 20.22 61.13 30.23
CA HIS A 4 20.26 59.72 29.84
C HIS A 4 19.21 59.48 28.76
N HIS A 5 19.62 58.88 27.64
CA HIS A 5 18.73 58.16 26.74
C HIS A 5 18.79 56.68 27.15
N PRO A 6 17.67 56.04 27.50
CA PRO A 6 17.65 54.59 27.68
C PRO A 6 17.65 53.94 26.29
N SER A 7 18.66 53.12 25.99
CA SER A 7 18.61 52.22 24.84
C SER A 7 17.62 51.10 25.17
N SER A 8 16.53 51.05 24.40
CA SER A 8 15.49 50.03 24.48
C SER A 8 16.06 48.63 24.28
N THR A 9 15.93 47.78 25.29
CA THR A 9 16.08 46.33 25.15
C THR A 9 14.94 45.80 24.27
N SER A 10 15.26 45.42 23.03
CA SER A 10 14.34 44.62 22.21
C SER A 10 14.25 43.24 22.84
N GLU A 11 13.09 42.88 23.40
CA GLU A 11 12.83 41.50 23.80
C GLU A 11 12.92 40.61 22.56
N SER A 12 13.96 39.77 22.53
CA SER A 12 14.10 38.73 21.52
C SER A 12 12.89 37.80 21.63
N ALA A 13 12.15 37.63 20.52
CA ALA A 13 10.99 36.75 20.45
C ALA A 13 11.37 35.26 20.51
N PHE A 14 12.66 34.95 20.63
CA PHE A 14 13.18 33.60 20.67
C PHE A 14 13.36 33.14 22.13
N PRO A 15 12.67 32.06 22.56
CA PRO A 15 12.70 31.58 23.94
C PRO A 15 14.05 30.95 24.36
N TYR A 16 15.01 30.86 23.43
CA TYR A 16 16.40 30.43 23.67
C TYR A 16 17.32 31.38 22.91
N ASN A 17 18.51 31.65 23.48
CA ASN A 17 19.58 32.57 23.02
C ASN A 17 19.53 32.96 21.53
N ASP A 18 19.88 34.22 21.23
CA ASP A 18 19.92 34.75 19.86
C ASP A 18 20.55 33.73 18.90
N PRO A 19 19.75 33.19 17.96
CA PRO A 19 20.20 32.12 17.09
C PRO A 19 21.31 32.61 16.16
N ASP A 20 22.27 31.70 15.92
CA ASP A 20 23.36 31.93 14.98
C ASP A 20 22.80 32.26 13.59
N PRO A 21 23.15 33.42 12.99
CA PRO A 21 22.61 33.85 11.70
C PRO A 21 22.87 32.85 10.57
N GLU A 22 23.98 32.10 10.60
CA GLU A 22 24.25 31.07 9.58
C GLU A 22 23.25 29.92 9.68
N LYS A 23 22.89 29.52 10.90
CA LYS A 23 21.88 28.46 11.14
C LYS A 23 20.48 28.91 10.75
N LEU A 24 20.17 30.20 10.93
CA LEU A 24 18.91 30.76 10.46
C LEU A 24 18.81 30.73 8.94
N GLN A 25 19.90 31.10 8.25
CA GLN A 25 19.94 31.07 6.79
C GLN A 25 19.80 29.64 6.26
N GLU A 26 20.53 28.68 6.84
CA GLU A 26 20.45 27.27 6.45
C GLU A 26 19.04 26.69 6.70
N ALA A 27 18.40 27.03 7.83
CA ALA A 27 17.04 26.62 8.12
C ALA A 27 16.02 27.25 7.16
N ALA A 28 16.22 28.52 6.79
CA ALA A 28 15.38 29.21 5.82
C ALA A 28 15.50 28.58 4.43
N ASP A 29 16.73 28.32 3.95
CA ASP A 29 16.97 27.70 2.65
C ASP A 29 16.37 26.28 2.59
N ARG A 30 16.50 25.50 3.67
CA ARG A 30 15.89 24.18 3.80
C ARG A 30 14.36 24.22 3.79
N ALA A 31 13.76 25.21 4.47
CA ALA A 31 12.31 25.39 4.48
C ALA A 31 11.80 25.85 3.11
N LEU A 32 12.53 26.73 2.43
CA LEU A 32 12.21 27.17 1.07
C LEU A 32 12.33 26.02 0.07
N ASP A 33 13.37 25.19 0.14
CA ASP A 33 13.51 24.00 -0.72
C ASP A 33 12.38 23.00 -0.46
N TYR A 34 12.04 22.74 0.80
CA TYR A 34 10.95 21.83 1.14
C TYR A 34 9.57 22.32 0.66
N HIS A 35 9.31 23.63 0.71
CA HIS A 35 8.00 24.19 0.38
C HIS A 35 7.85 24.71 -1.05
N LEU A 36 8.96 25.12 -1.68
CA LEU A 36 8.99 25.74 -3.01
C LEU A 36 9.80 24.93 -4.02
N GLY A 37 10.66 24.01 -3.56
CA GLY A 37 11.38 23.09 -4.43
C GLY A 37 10.38 22.23 -5.21
N THR A 38 10.75 21.90 -6.44
CA THR A 38 9.99 20.96 -7.26
C THR A 38 10.25 19.54 -6.77
N HIS A 39 9.91 19.24 -5.53
CA HIS A 39 9.74 17.87 -5.11
C HIS A 39 8.50 17.37 -5.85
N PRO A 40 8.63 16.45 -6.80
CA PRO A 40 7.45 15.87 -7.41
C PRO A 40 6.71 15.17 -6.29
N ASP A 41 5.59 15.76 -5.85
CA ASP A 41 4.60 15.02 -5.09
C ASP A 41 4.37 13.71 -5.85
N PRO A 42 4.46 12.54 -5.20
CA PRO A 42 4.12 11.30 -5.87
C PRO A 42 2.69 11.47 -6.33
N LYS A 43 2.52 11.68 -7.65
CA LYS A 43 1.21 11.93 -8.26
C LYS A 43 0.27 10.87 -7.71
N PRO A 44 -0.93 11.25 -7.21
CA PRO A 44 -1.91 10.27 -6.81
C PRO A 44 -2.11 9.34 -7.99
N LYS A 45 -1.67 8.08 -7.86
CA LYS A 45 -1.96 7.07 -8.88
C LYS A 45 -3.47 7.05 -8.96
N THR A 46 -4.03 7.48 -10.08
CA THR A 46 -5.46 7.32 -10.37
C THR A 46 -5.68 5.82 -10.54
N SER A 47 -5.81 5.12 -9.42
CA SER A 47 -6.05 3.69 -9.39
C SER A 47 -7.55 3.51 -9.62
N THR A 48 -7.92 2.84 -10.70
CA THR A 48 -9.29 2.36 -10.95
C THR A 48 -9.57 1.07 -10.16
N GLN A 49 -8.71 0.71 -9.21
CA GLN A 49 -8.80 -0.53 -8.45
C GLN A 49 -9.89 -0.43 -7.40
N VAL A 50 -10.95 -1.22 -7.57
CA VAL A 50 -12.08 -1.28 -6.64
C VAL A 50 -11.81 -2.23 -5.46
N PHE A 51 -10.90 -3.20 -5.62
CA PHE A 51 -10.60 -4.22 -4.61
C PHE A 51 -9.09 -4.31 -4.37
N THR A 52 -8.69 -4.43 -3.10
CA THR A 52 -7.30 -4.69 -2.70
C THR A 52 -7.24 -5.80 -1.67
N VAL A 53 -6.14 -6.55 -1.65
CA VAL A 53 -5.77 -7.41 -0.53
C VAL A 53 -5.10 -6.52 0.52
N ILE A 54 -5.42 -6.74 1.80
CA ILE A 54 -4.85 -5.96 2.91
C ILE A 54 -3.49 -6.57 3.27
N ASP A 55 -2.45 -5.73 3.34
CA ASP A 55 -1.05 -6.17 3.58
C ASP A 55 -0.83 -6.85 4.94
N THR A 56 -1.73 -6.66 5.90
CA THR A 56 -1.64 -7.23 7.25
C THR A 56 -2.38 -8.57 7.40
N LEU A 57 -2.96 -9.12 6.34
CA LEU A 57 -3.59 -10.43 6.38
C LEU A 57 -2.54 -11.52 6.54
N ASP A 58 -2.78 -12.44 7.47
CA ASP A 58 -1.95 -13.62 7.63
C ASP A 58 -2.16 -14.64 6.49
N THR A 59 -1.19 -15.53 6.33
CA THR A 59 -1.19 -16.55 5.29
C THR A 59 -2.39 -17.50 5.38
N GLU A 60 -2.86 -17.82 6.59
CA GLU A 60 -4.02 -18.70 6.80
C GLU A 60 -5.29 -18.05 6.24
N CYS A 61 -5.53 -16.78 6.58
CA CYS A 61 -6.65 -16.00 6.06
C CYS A 61 -6.59 -15.89 4.53
N LEU A 62 -5.41 -15.63 3.96
CA LEU A 62 -5.25 -15.55 2.51
C LEU A 62 -5.56 -16.88 1.82
N LEU A 63 -5.06 -17.99 2.36
CA LEU A 63 -5.27 -19.32 1.79
C LEU A 63 -6.69 -19.84 1.99
N ALA A 64 -7.33 -19.54 3.13
CA ALA A 64 -8.73 -19.84 3.36
C ALA A 64 -9.62 -19.13 2.33
N ASN A 65 -9.40 -17.82 2.12
CA ASN A 65 -10.16 -17.06 1.11
C ASN A 65 -9.86 -17.56 -0.31
N LEU A 66 -8.61 -17.93 -0.61
CA LEU A 66 -8.26 -18.52 -1.90
C LEU A 66 -8.99 -19.85 -2.11
N SER A 67 -8.95 -20.76 -1.13
CA SER A 67 -9.62 -22.06 -1.21
C SER A 67 -11.13 -21.90 -1.39
N GLU A 68 -11.77 -21.01 -0.61
CA GLU A 68 -13.20 -20.73 -0.75
C GLU A 68 -13.55 -20.11 -2.11
N THR A 69 -12.69 -19.23 -2.64
CA THR A 69 -12.86 -18.64 -3.98
C THR A 69 -12.74 -19.70 -5.07
N LEU A 70 -11.73 -20.57 -5.00
CA LEU A 70 -11.52 -21.66 -5.95
C LEU A 70 -12.66 -22.67 -5.90
N ALA A 71 -13.10 -23.06 -4.70
CA ALA A 71 -14.25 -23.94 -4.52
C ALA A 71 -15.53 -23.34 -5.11
N SER A 72 -15.78 -22.05 -4.85
CA SER A 72 -16.92 -21.33 -5.44
C SER A 72 -16.84 -21.27 -6.96
N ALA A 73 -15.66 -21.00 -7.53
CA ALA A 73 -15.45 -21.00 -8.97
C ALA A 73 -15.68 -22.40 -9.57
N SER A 74 -15.15 -23.45 -8.94
CA SER A 74 -15.37 -24.84 -9.36
C SER A 74 -16.85 -25.19 -9.35
N ALA A 75 -17.59 -24.81 -8.30
CA ALA A 75 -19.04 -25.02 -8.23
C ALA A 75 -19.79 -24.30 -9.36
N MET A 76 -19.50 -23.03 -9.61
CA MET A 76 -20.13 -22.26 -10.70
C MET A 76 -19.85 -22.85 -12.08
N VAL A 77 -18.60 -23.27 -12.35
CA VAL A 77 -18.24 -23.84 -13.65
C VAL A 77 -18.84 -25.23 -13.83
N ASN A 78 -18.89 -26.04 -12.78
CA ASN A 78 -19.55 -27.35 -12.82
C ASN A 78 -21.06 -27.21 -13.04
N ASP A 79 -21.72 -26.26 -12.36
CA ASP A 79 -23.13 -25.94 -12.58
C ASP A 79 -23.38 -25.57 -14.06
N LEU A 80 -22.57 -24.66 -14.61
CA LEU A 80 -22.62 -24.29 -16.03
C LEU A 80 -22.34 -25.47 -16.97
N ALA A 81 -21.46 -26.40 -16.60
CA ALA A 81 -21.10 -27.54 -17.45
C ALA A 81 -22.28 -28.50 -17.67
N PHE A 82 -23.27 -28.54 -16.77
CA PHE A 82 -24.50 -29.31 -16.98
C PHE A 82 -25.31 -28.79 -18.18
N ASP A 83 -25.38 -27.47 -18.34
CA ASP A 83 -26.12 -26.81 -19.42
C ASP A 83 -25.39 -26.78 -20.78
N LEU A 84 -24.10 -27.12 -20.80
CA LEU A 84 -23.29 -27.16 -22.02
C LEU A 84 -23.26 -28.57 -22.62
N GLU A 85 -23.08 -28.69 -23.93
CA GLU A 85 -22.91 -29.97 -24.62
C GLU A 85 -21.65 -30.00 -25.50
N GLY A 86 -21.23 -31.21 -25.88
CA GLY A 86 -20.12 -31.45 -26.80
C GLY A 86 -18.82 -30.78 -26.38
N SER A 87 -18.12 -30.17 -27.34
CA SER A 87 -16.82 -29.52 -27.10
C SER A 87 -16.86 -28.41 -26.05
N ARG A 88 -17.98 -27.68 -25.90
CA ARG A 88 -18.09 -26.61 -24.90
C ARG A 88 -18.13 -27.16 -23.47
N ARG A 89 -18.80 -28.30 -23.25
CA ARG A 89 -18.75 -29.00 -21.95
C ARG A 89 -17.32 -29.41 -21.62
N HIS A 90 -16.56 -29.93 -22.60
CA HIS A 90 -15.17 -30.30 -22.38
C HIS A 90 -14.28 -29.09 -22.03
N VAL A 91 -14.52 -27.93 -22.64
CA VAL A 91 -13.82 -26.69 -22.25
C VAL A 91 -14.12 -26.32 -20.80
N ALA A 92 -15.40 -26.34 -20.39
CA ALA A 92 -15.78 -26.06 -19.01
C ALA A 92 -15.12 -27.04 -18.00
N LEU A 93 -15.14 -28.34 -18.32
CA LEU A 93 -14.46 -29.34 -17.49
C LEU A 93 -12.94 -29.14 -17.45
N GLY A 94 -12.33 -28.67 -18.54
CA GLY A 94 -10.92 -28.28 -18.56
C GLY A 94 -10.62 -27.12 -17.61
N VAL A 95 -11.52 -26.14 -17.51
CA VAL A 95 -11.41 -25.04 -16.53
C VAL A 95 -11.49 -25.57 -15.09
N VAL A 96 -12.42 -26.49 -14.80
CA VAL A 96 -12.51 -27.15 -13.49
C VAL A 96 -11.18 -27.84 -13.16
N GLN A 97 -10.60 -28.59 -14.10
CA GLN A 97 -9.30 -29.22 -13.90
C GLN A 97 -8.18 -28.21 -13.58
N MET A 98 -8.17 -27.03 -14.24
CA MET A 98 -7.19 -25.98 -13.95
C MET A 98 -7.39 -25.37 -12.54
N ILE A 99 -8.63 -25.26 -12.07
CA ILE A 99 -8.95 -24.80 -10.72
C ILE A 99 -8.41 -25.81 -9.69
N ASP A 100 -8.69 -27.10 -9.86
CA ASP A 100 -8.22 -28.16 -8.95
C ASP A 100 -6.68 -28.21 -8.90
N LEU A 101 -6.02 -28.05 -10.06
CA LEU A 101 -4.55 -27.97 -10.13
C LEU A 101 -4.01 -26.73 -9.40
N SER A 102 -4.71 -25.59 -9.47
CA SER A 102 -4.32 -24.37 -8.78
C SER A 102 -4.39 -24.53 -7.26
N GLU A 103 -5.39 -25.26 -6.76
CA GLU A 103 -5.50 -25.59 -5.34
C GLU A 103 -4.35 -26.49 -4.87
N LEU A 104 -3.98 -27.52 -5.65
CA LEU A 104 -2.82 -28.37 -5.35
C LEU A 104 -1.51 -27.58 -5.31
N LEU A 105 -1.33 -26.64 -6.24
CA LEU A 105 -0.14 -25.76 -6.26
C LEU A 105 -0.10 -24.83 -5.06
N ALA A 106 -1.25 -24.24 -4.67
CA ALA A 106 -1.34 -23.38 -3.50
C ALA A 106 -1.02 -24.13 -2.20
N ASN A 107 -1.59 -25.33 -2.04
CA ASN A 107 -1.29 -26.21 -0.91
C ASN A 107 0.20 -26.58 -0.86
N ARG A 108 0.80 -26.91 -2.01
CA ARG A 108 2.24 -27.19 -2.07
C ARG A 108 3.10 -25.96 -1.75
N ALA A 109 2.67 -24.77 -2.16
CA ALA A 109 3.36 -23.53 -1.83
C ALA A 109 3.31 -23.26 -0.32
N LEU A 110 2.16 -23.48 0.32
CA LEU A 110 2.03 -23.40 1.78
C LEU A 110 3.01 -24.33 2.48
N ASP A 111 3.04 -25.62 2.10
CA ASP A 111 3.96 -26.61 2.71
C ASP A 111 5.44 -26.20 2.62
N ILE A 112 5.82 -25.41 1.62
CA ILE A 112 7.20 -24.93 1.42
C ILE A 112 7.50 -23.74 2.33
N VAL A 113 6.56 -22.80 2.48
CA VAL A 113 6.77 -21.57 3.25
C VAL A 113 6.51 -21.75 4.75
N ASP A 114 5.69 -22.74 5.11
CA ASP A 114 5.41 -23.14 6.49
C ASP A 114 5.71 -24.63 6.69
N PRO A 115 7.01 -25.01 6.69
CA PRO A 115 7.40 -26.40 6.91
C PRO A 115 7.09 -26.81 8.36
N ARG A 116 6.28 -27.86 8.50
CA ARG A 116 5.93 -28.47 9.79
C ARG A 116 7.13 -29.03 10.56
#